data_AF-A0ABD1KS55-F1
#
_entry.id   AF-A0ABD1KS55-F1
#
_cell.length_a   1.000
_cell.length_b   1.000
_cell.length_c   1.000
_cell.angle_alpha   90.00
_cell.angle_beta   90.00
_cell.angle_gamma   90.00
#
_symmetry.space_group_name_H-M   'P 1'
#
loop_
_entity.id
_entity.type
_entity.pdbx_description
1 polymer ?
#
loop_
_entity_poly.entity_id
_entity_poly.type
_entity_poly.pdbx_seq_one_letter_code
_entity_poly.pdbx_strand_id
1 'polypeptide(L)'
;MQYVCFGKTVPTFMPMKPFELTKCVCVCVCVCVCVSVCVCLCVCVREREIKRIHKSIKSISQTEEIKSPCNMPAVSRTELADKLSTCPRLIKTHLPVQLVPSAFWKQNCRMVYVARNAKDNAVSYFHFDRMNKVQPEPGDWSSYIEHFMEGKTVFGPWYDHVTGWWEKKQTYSNILYLFYEDLIEDTGRELERLCSFLGLSTSVEEREHIRGGVQFDAMKANPMANYSTIPVMDFKISPFMRKGKVGDWKNHFTVAQNEKFDEHYKQRMKNSTLLFRTKI
;
A
#
# COMPACT_ATOMS: atom_id res chain seq x y z
N MET A 1 6.34 9.12 1.76
CA MET A 1 5.08 9.21 1.00
C MET A 1 5.34 10.19 -0.12
N GLN A 2 5.42 9.75 -1.37
CA GLN A 2 5.48 10.68 -2.49
C GLN A 2 4.05 10.98 -2.92
N TYR A 3 3.73 12.26 -3.02
CA TYR A 3 2.49 12.74 -3.56
C TYR A 3 2.56 12.74 -5.08
N VAL A 4 1.51 12.23 -5.72
CA VAL A 4 1.17 12.62 -7.08
C VAL A 4 -0.08 13.50 -6.96
N CYS A 5 0.13 14.81 -7.05
CA CYS A 5 -0.92 15.77 -7.37
C CYS A 5 -0.52 16.43 -8.69
N PHE A 6 -1.28 16.20 -9.75
CA PHE A 6 -1.12 16.97 -10.99
C PHE A 6 -1.97 18.24 -10.93
N GLY A 7 -1.30 19.39 -10.96
CA GLY A 7 -1.86 20.61 -11.54
C GLY A 7 -1.41 20.68 -13.00
N LYS A 8 -2.35 20.82 -13.94
CA LYS A 8 -2.02 21.20 -15.31
C LYS A 8 -1.69 22.70 -15.34
N THR A 9 -0.68 23.04 -16.10
CA THR A 9 -0.22 24.39 -16.44
C THR A 9 -1.34 25.28 -17.01
N VAL A 10 -1.39 26.53 -16.53
CA VAL A 10 -2.23 27.63 -17.03
C VAL A 10 -1.38 28.49 -17.98
N PRO A 11 -1.91 29.00 -19.10
CA PRO A 11 -2.35 30.41 -19.14
C PRO A 11 -3.69 30.51 -19.93
N THR A 12 -4.67 31.38 -19.69
CA THR A 12 -4.74 32.81 -19.35
C THR A 12 -6.12 33.13 -18.71
N PHE A 13 -6.19 34.28 -18.04
CA PHE A 13 -7.32 34.99 -17.40
C PHE A 13 -8.75 34.83 -17.99
N MET A 14 -9.75 34.50 -17.14
CA MET A 14 -11.00 35.25 -16.86
C MET A 14 -12.01 34.45 -15.97
N PRO A 15 -13.00 35.09 -15.30
CA PRO A 15 -13.47 34.68 -13.97
C PRO A 15 -14.77 33.84 -13.90
N MET A 16 -14.86 33.10 -12.78
CA MET A 16 -16.03 32.61 -12.01
C MET A 16 -17.27 32.01 -12.72
N LYS A 17 -17.47 30.71 -12.48
CA LYS A 17 -18.74 30.11 -12.01
C LYS A 17 -18.44 28.96 -11.03
N PRO A 18 -19.28 28.71 -10.00
CA PRO A 18 -19.10 27.58 -9.09
C PRO A 18 -19.46 26.30 -9.85
N PHE A 19 -18.47 25.66 -10.46
CA PHE A 19 -18.64 24.34 -11.04
C PHE A 19 -18.63 23.29 -9.93
N GLU A 20 -19.68 22.48 -9.91
CA GLU A 20 -19.78 21.23 -9.17
C GLU A 20 -18.44 20.48 -9.22
N LEU A 21 -17.90 20.15 -8.05
CA LEU A 21 -16.70 19.32 -7.95
C LEU A 21 -17.02 17.95 -8.55
N THR A 22 -16.61 17.78 -9.80
CA THR A 22 -16.55 16.50 -10.50
C THR A 22 -15.68 15.58 -9.65
N LYS A 23 -16.23 14.43 -9.27
CA LYS A 23 -15.57 13.41 -8.46
C LYS A 23 -14.31 12.92 -9.17
N CYS A 24 -13.16 13.53 -8.89
CA CYS A 24 -11.86 12.98 -9.27
C CYS A 24 -11.54 11.82 -8.33
N VAL A 25 -12.01 10.62 -8.67
CA VAL A 25 -11.61 9.40 -8.01
C VAL A 25 -10.27 8.96 -8.58
N CYS A 26 -9.19 9.31 -7.91
CA CYS A 26 -7.89 8.72 -8.22
C CYS A 26 -7.87 7.31 -7.62
N VAL A 27 -8.34 6.28 -8.34
CA VAL A 27 -8.17 4.91 -7.86
C VAL A 27 -6.69 4.59 -7.98
N CYS A 28 -5.94 4.79 -6.91
CA CYS A 28 -4.57 4.32 -6.84
C CYS A 28 -4.61 2.81 -6.62
N VAL A 29 -4.99 2.06 -7.66
CA VAL A 29 -4.62 0.65 -7.81
C VAL A 29 -3.12 0.65 -8.12
N CYS A 30 -2.31 1.07 -7.14
CA CYS A 30 -0.95 0.58 -7.10
C CYS A 30 -1.11 -0.92 -6.86
N VAL A 31 -1.23 -1.71 -7.93
CA VAL A 31 -1.02 -3.14 -7.86
C VAL A 31 0.30 -3.28 -7.13
N CYS A 32 0.23 -3.86 -5.93
CA CYS A 32 1.28 -3.82 -4.93
C CYS A 32 2.36 -4.83 -5.30
N VAL A 33 3.15 -4.49 -6.32
CA VAL A 33 4.09 -5.39 -6.99
C VAL A 33 5.35 -5.69 -6.17
N CYS A 34 5.69 -4.89 -5.14
CA CYS A 34 6.98 -4.99 -4.47
C CYS A 34 6.94 -5.44 -2.98
N VAL A 35 5.94 -5.03 -2.20
CA VAL A 35 5.83 -5.39 -0.77
C VAL A 35 4.35 -5.63 -0.49
N SER A 36 3.89 -6.85 -0.74
CA SER A 36 2.46 -7.20 -0.88
C SER A 36 1.74 -7.37 0.47
N VAL A 37 1.92 -6.36 1.32
CA VAL A 37 1.18 -6.08 2.54
C VAL A 37 0.90 -4.58 2.52
N CYS A 38 -0.04 -4.14 1.69
CA CYS A 38 -0.39 -2.71 1.58
C CYS A 38 -1.82 -2.50 2.07
N VAL A 39 -1.98 -1.47 2.88
CA VAL A 39 -3.28 -0.91 3.25
C VAL A 39 -3.42 0.41 2.50
N CYS A 40 -4.46 0.51 1.68
CA CYS A 40 -4.91 1.79 1.13
C CYS A 40 -6.10 2.29 1.96
N LEU A 41 -5.95 3.44 2.59
CA LEU A 41 -6.98 4.10 3.37
C LEU A 41 -7.62 5.20 2.50
N CYS A 42 -8.93 5.11 2.31
CA CYS A 42 -9.72 6.18 1.72
C CYS A 42 -10.43 6.93 2.86
N VAL A 43 -9.99 8.16 3.15
CA VAL A 43 -10.63 9.02 4.15
C VAL A 43 -11.62 9.93 3.44
N CYS A 44 -12.91 9.61 3.57
CA CYS A 44 -14.00 10.53 3.27
C CYS A 44 -14.33 11.31 4.55
N VAL A 45 -13.85 12.56 4.68
CA VAL A 45 -14.32 13.43 5.77
C VAL A 45 -15.66 14.00 5.34
N ARG A 46 -16.72 13.79 6.14
CA ARG A 46 -18.01 14.45 5.92
C ARG A 46 -17.81 15.96 6.07
N GLU A 47 -18.33 16.73 5.12
CA GLU A 47 -18.15 18.17 4.90
C GLU A 47 -18.46 19.10 6.10
N ARG A 48 -18.91 18.58 7.24
CA ARG A 48 -19.39 19.38 8.39
C ARG A 48 -18.37 19.62 9.51
N GLU A 49 -17.18 19.01 9.49
CA GLU A 49 -16.18 19.20 10.57
C GLU A 49 -15.05 20.20 10.26
N ILE A 50 -14.90 20.64 9.00
CA ILE A 50 -13.84 21.60 8.58
C ILE A 50 -13.96 22.96 9.29
N LYS A 51 -15.18 23.39 9.65
CA LYS A 51 -15.41 24.68 10.33
C LYS A 51 -14.99 24.68 11.80
N ARG A 52 -14.89 23.52 12.46
CA ARG A 52 -14.45 23.42 13.87
C ARG A 52 -12.94 23.44 13.99
N ILE A 53 -12.24 22.78 13.07
CA ILE A 53 -10.77 22.65 13.11
C ILE A 53 -10.08 24.00 12.85
N HIS A 54 -10.60 24.82 11.92
CA HIS A 54 -10.07 26.16 11.67
C HIS A 54 -10.12 27.10 12.88
N LYS A 55 -11.05 26.88 13.83
CA LYS A 55 -11.16 27.70 15.04
C LYS A 55 -10.14 27.31 16.11
N SER A 56 -9.73 26.04 16.17
CA SER A 56 -8.78 25.53 17.16
C SER A 56 -7.30 25.70 16.76
N ILE A 57 -6.97 25.78 15.47
CA ILE A 57 -5.58 25.90 15.00
C ILE A 57 -4.99 27.30 15.23
N LYS A 58 -5.83 28.35 15.34
CA LYS A 58 -5.37 29.73 15.59
C LYS A 58 -4.77 29.98 16.98
N SER A 59 -4.85 29.03 17.91
CA SER A 59 -4.47 29.26 19.32
C SER A 59 -3.17 28.59 19.79
N ILE A 60 -2.42 27.88 18.93
CA ILE A 60 -1.35 26.96 19.41
C ILE A 60 0.07 27.31 18.90
N SER A 61 0.27 28.34 18.07
CA SER A 61 1.63 28.62 17.55
C SER A 61 2.49 29.48 18.49
N GLN A 62 3.21 28.89 19.47
CA GLN A 62 4.46 29.45 20.01
C GLN A 62 5.43 28.35 20.51
N THR A 63 6.72 28.55 20.19
CA THR A 63 7.98 27.91 20.69
C THR A 63 8.37 26.53 20.12
N GLU A 64 9.64 26.14 19.91
CA GLU A 64 10.91 26.75 19.42
C GLU A 64 11.87 25.56 19.12
N GLU A 65 12.82 25.69 18.19
CA GLU A 65 13.68 24.63 17.62
C GLU A 65 14.91 24.22 18.46
N ILE A 66 15.38 22.97 18.33
CA ILE A 66 16.77 22.55 18.61
C ILE A 66 17.28 21.62 17.48
N LYS A 67 18.47 21.92 16.92
CA LYS A 67 19.09 21.32 15.71
C LYS A 67 20.16 20.24 16.03
N SER A 68 20.25 19.22 15.16
CA SER A 68 21.35 18.23 15.05
C SER A 68 21.52 17.79 13.58
N PRO A 69 22.73 17.46 13.08
CA PRO A 69 23.08 17.56 11.66
C PRO A 69 22.77 16.28 10.87
N CYS A 70 21.53 16.19 10.40
CA CYS A 70 21.15 15.54 9.14
C CYS A 70 19.82 16.17 8.71
N ASN A 71 19.90 17.29 7.98
CA ASN A 71 18.75 18.11 7.62
C ASN A 71 17.90 17.46 6.52
N MET A 72 17.04 16.53 6.92
CA MET A 72 15.68 16.42 6.39
C MET A 72 14.77 16.46 7.62
N PRO A 73 13.86 17.45 7.77
CA PRO A 73 12.96 17.45 8.91
C PRO A 73 12.15 16.14 8.87
N ALA A 74 12.24 15.36 9.94
CA ALA A 74 11.42 14.18 10.16
C ALA A 74 9.97 14.64 10.42
N VAL A 75 9.30 15.16 9.38
CA VAL A 75 7.89 15.48 9.45
C VAL A 75 7.16 14.19 9.76
N SER A 76 6.43 14.17 10.87
CA SER A 76 5.66 13.01 11.26
C SER A 76 4.69 12.64 10.13
N ARG A 77 4.58 11.36 9.81
CA ARG A 77 3.69 10.91 8.71
C ARG A 77 2.22 11.29 8.98
N THR A 78 1.86 11.46 10.25
CA THR A 78 0.54 11.97 10.68
C THR A 78 0.37 13.43 10.31
N GLU A 79 1.37 14.29 10.58
CA GLU A 79 1.36 15.71 10.19
C GLU A 79 1.29 15.88 8.68
N LEU A 80 1.94 14.98 7.94
CA LEU A 80 1.89 14.98 6.48
C LEU A 80 0.49 14.64 5.96
N ALA A 81 -0.22 13.70 6.59
CA ALA A 81 -1.59 13.35 6.26
C ALA A 81 -2.61 14.44 6.61
N ASP A 82 -2.34 15.24 7.65
CA ASP A 82 -3.17 16.37 8.04
C ASP A 82 -3.03 17.57 7.09
N LYS A 83 -1.88 17.69 6.41
CA LYS A 83 -1.62 18.73 5.40
C LYS A 83 -2.21 18.41 4.01
N LEU A 84 -2.84 17.25 3.83
CA LEU A 84 -3.52 16.90 2.59
C LEU A 84 -4.77 17.75 2.37
N SER A 85 -4.73 18.59 1.34
CA SER A 85 -5.83 19.51 0.98
C SER A 85 -6.91 18.87 0.09
N THR A 86 -6.69 17.67 -0.44
CA THR A 86 -7.61 16.99 -1.35
C THR A 86 -8.60 16.11 -0.59
N CYS A 87 -9.87 16.11 -1.01
CA CYS A 87 -10.91 15.20 -0.50
C CYS A 87 -11.56 14.47 -1.70
N PRO A 88 -11.68 13.13 -1.67
CA PRO A 88 -11.24 12.21 -0.61
C PRO A 88 -9.71 12.09 -0.52
N ARG A 89 -9.18 11.83 0.68
CA ARG A 89 -7.75 11.56 0.89
C ARG A 89 -7.44 10.08 0.67
N LEU A 90 -6.37 9.81 -0.06
CA LEU A 90 -5.86 8.46 -0.29
C LEU A 90 -4.52 8.31 0.41
N ILE A 91 -4.44 7.35 1.33
CA ILE A 91 -3.26 7.14 2.17
C ILE A 91 -2.79 5.71 2.01
N LYS A 92 -1.54 5.53 1.58
CA LYS A 92 -0.86 4.23 1.54
C LYS A 92 -0.12 4.01 2.86
N THR A 93 -0.30 2.84 3.45
CA THR A 93 0.49 2.40 4.61
C THR A 93 0.77 0.90 4.57
N HIS A 94 1.83 0.49 5.25
CA HIS A 94 2.19 -0.91 5.51
C HIS A 94 2.14 -1.22 7.01
N LEU A 95 1.44 -0.39 7.79
CA LEU A 95 1.36 -0.58 9.23
C LEU A 95 0.52 -1.80 9.57
N PRO A 96 0.94 -2.60 10.56
CA PRO A 96 0.11 -3.64 11.12
C PRO A 96 -1.09 -3.00 11.83
N VAL A 97 -2.19 -3.74 11.93
CA VAL A 97 -3.51 -3.21 12.31
C VAL A 97 -3.50 -2.46 13.65
N GLN A 98 -2.70 -2.93 14.62
CA GLN A 98 -2.57 -2.35 15.95
C GLN A 98 -1.85 -0.99 15.97
N LEU A 99 -1.10 -0.66 14.90
CA LEU A 99 -0.39 0.62 14.78
C LEU A 99 -1.13 1.64 13.92
N VAL A 100 -2.29 1.27 13.34
CA VAL A 100 -3.12 2.23 12.60
C VAL A 100 -3.71 3.25 13.59
N PRO A 101 -3.55 4.57 13.35
CA PRO A 101 -4.03 5.59 14.27
C PRO A 101 -5.52 5.48 14.57
N SER A 102 -5.90 5.67 15.84
CA SER A 102 -7.27 5.47 16.30
C SER A 102 -8.32 6.34 15.59
N ALA A 103 -7.91 7.48 15.05
CA ALA A 103 -8.75 8.38 14.26
C ALA A 103 -9.37 7.68 13.03
N PHE A 104 -8.64 6.77 12.36
CA PHE A 104 -9.16 6.05 11.19
C PHE A 104 -10.33 5.13 11.55
N TRP A 105 -10.26 4.48 12.71
CA TRP A 105 -11.33 3.63 13.22
C TRP A 105 -12.54 4.47 13.66
N LYS A 106 -12.30 5.56 14.40
CA LYS A 106 -13.35 6.46 14.90
C LYS A 106 -14.11 7.17 13.76
N GLN A 107 -13.41 7.53 12.69
CA GLN A 107 -14.00 8.17 11.50
C GLN A 107 -14.63 7.16 10.53
N ASN A 108 -14.62 5.87 10.85
CA ASN A 108 -15.17 4.81 10.02
C ASN A 108 -14.60 4.82 8.59
N CYS A 109 -13.28 5.03 8.45
CA CYS A 109 -12.61 5.08 7.15
C CYS A 109 -12.70 3.74 6.41
N ARG A 110 -12.84 3.81 5.08
CA ARG A 110 -12.75 2.63 4.21
C ARG A 110 -11.30 2.24 4.02
N MET A 111 -11.04 0.94 4.13
CA MET A 111 -9.69 0.38 4.01
C MET A 111 -9.70 -0.74 2.98
N VAL A 112 -8.73 -0.73 2.08
CA VAL A 112 -8.45 -1.84 1.18
C VAL A 112 -7.13 -2.45 1.63
N TYR A 113 -7.17 -3.71 2.02
CA TYR A 113 -5.99 -4.48 2.41
C TYR A 113 -5.69 -5.52 1.35
N VAL A 114 -4.45 -5.56 0.86
CA VAL A 114 -4.00 -6.56 -0.11
C VAL A 114 -2.97 -7.46 0.56
N ALA A 115 -3.28 -8.76 0.61
CA ALA A 115 -2.41 -9.81 1.10
C ALA A 115 -1.87 -10.65 -0.06
N ARG A 116 -0.72 -11.29 0.15
CA ARG A 116 -0.10 -12.22 -0.82
C ARG A 116 0.54 -13.37 -0.06
N ASN A 117 0.64 -14.52 -0.70
CA ASN A 117 1.33 -15.67 -0.12
C ASN A 117 2.74 -15.32 0.39
N ALA A 118 3.09 -15.90 1.54
CA ALA A 118 4.31 -15.55 2.27
C ALA A 118 5.59 -15.82 1.46
N LYS A 119 5.62 -16.88 0.64
CA LYS A 119 6.82 -17.29 -0.12
C LYS A 119 7.16 -16.29 -1.23
N ASP A 120 6.18 -15.91 -2.05
CA ASP A 120 6.40 -14.87 -3.05
C ASP A 120 6.61 -13.49 -2.41
N ASN A 121 5.98 -13.23 -1.26
CA ASN A 121 6.22 -12.02 -0.49
C ASN A 121 7.68 -11.93 -0.06
N ALA A 122 8.24 -12.98 0.54
CA ALA A 122 9.64 -13.05 0.97
C ALA A 122 10.61 -12.82 -0.19
N VAL A 123 10.38 -13.46 -1.36
CA VAL A 123 11.19 -13.22 -2.56
C VAL A 123 11.11 -11.77 -3.02
N SER A 124 9.90 -11.20 -3.07
CA SER A 124 9.73 -9.82 -3.49
C SER A 124 10.42 -8.84 -2.52
N TYR A 125 10.31 -9.10 -1.23
CA TYR A 125 10.90 -8.30 -0.17
C TYR A 125 12.44 -8.36 -0.23
N PHE A 126 13.02 -9.55 -0.43
CA PHE A 126 14.45 -9.72 -0.61
C PHE A 126 15.01 -8.83 -1.73
N HIS A 127 14.37 -8.84 -2.91
CA HIS A 127 14.79 -7.98 -4.02
C HIS A 127 14.53 -6.50 -3.75
N PHE A 128 13.46 -6.16 -3.02
CA PHE A 128 13.18 -4.79 -2.59
C PHE A 128 14.26 -4.25 -1.65
N ASP A 129 14.69 -5.02 -0.66
CA ASP A 129 15.74 -4.62 0.29
C ASP A 129 17.09 -4.52 -0.40
N ARG A 130 17.39 -5.41 -1.36
CA ARG A 130 18.62 -5.32 -2.17
C ARG A 130 18.72 -4.04 -3.00
N MET A 131 17.61 -3.53 -3.53
CA MET A 131 17.61 -2.29 -4.30
C MET A 131 17.43 -1.03 -3.43
N ASN A 132 16.94 -1.15 -2.20
CA ASN A 132 16.58 -0.01 -1.36
C ASN A 132 17.76 0.44 -0.49
N LYS A 133 18.37 1.58 -0.84
CA LYS A 133 19.56 2.11 -0.17
C LYS A 133 19.32 2.64 1.25
N VAL A 134 18.07 2.69 1.72
CA VAL A 134 17.73 3.18 3.07
C VAL A 134 17.74 2.05 4.09
N GLN A 135 17.57 0.80 3.66
CA GLN A 135 17.53 -0.34 4.56
C GLN A 135 18.93 -0.98 4.68
N PRO A 136 19.19 -1.70 5.79
CA PRO A 136 20.38 -2.53 5.90
C PRO A 136 20.46 -3.54 4.76
N GLU A 137 21.69 -3.94 4.40
CA GLU A 137 21.89 -4.97 3.39
C GLU A 137 21.19 -6.28 3.83
N PRO A 138 20.39 -6.91 2.95
CA PRO A 138 19.62 -8.11 3.32
C PRO A 138 20.44 -9.39 3.43
N GLY A 139 21.71 -9.38 3.02
CA GLY A 139 22.56 -10.57 2.95
C GLY A 139 22.18 -11.51 1.81
N ASP A 140 22.54 -12.78 1.92
CA ASP A 140 22.16 -13.82 0.98
C ASP A 140 20.72 -14.33 1.22
N TRP A 141 20.17 -15.04 0.23
CA TRP A 141 18.81 -15.56 0.28
C TRP A 141 18.56 -16.53 1.45
N SER A 142 19.53 -17.37 1.80
CA SER A 142 19.38 -18.37 2.87
C SER A 142 19.33 -17.70 4.25
N SER A 143 20.14 -16.66 4.46
CA SER A 143 20.07 -15.85 5.68
C SER A 143 18.78 -15.03 5.74
N TYR A 144 18.35 -14.47 4.60
CA TYR A 144 17.16 -13.63 4.52
C TYR A 144 15.87 -14.37 4.87
N ILE A 145 15.70 -15.60 4.35
CA ILE A 145 14.47 -16.37 4.61
C ILE A 145 14.33 -16.76 6.09
N GLU A 146 15.44 -17.01 6.80
CA GLU A 146 15.43 -17.23 8.24
C GLU A 146 14.97 -15.98 8.99
N HIS A 147 15.56 -14.81 8.68
CA HIS A 147 15.13 -13.53 9.25
C HIS A 147 13.65 -13.23 8.98
N PHE A 148 13.15 -13.54 7.78
CA PHE A 148 11.74 -13.39 7.44
C PHE A 148 10.83 -14.29 8.30
N MET A 149 11.21 -15.56 8.50
CA MET A 149 10.45 -16.49 9.36
C MET A 149 10.44 -16.04 10.83
N GLU A 150 11.56 -15.50 11.33
CA GLU A 150 11.69 -14.93 12.67
C GLU A 150 10.98 -13.57 12.82
N GLY A 151 10.45 -13.00 11.72
CA GLY A 151 9.78 -11.69 11.73
C GLY A 151 10.72 -10.51 11.91
N LYS A 152 12.02 -10.68 11.62
CA LYS A 152 13.06 -9.64 11.67
C LYS A 152 13.11 -8.80 10.39
N THR A 153 11.94 -8.45 9.86
CA THR A 153 11.77 -7.58 8.69
C THR A 153 11.10 -6.28 9.10
N VAL A 154 11.21 -5.25 8.27
CA VAL A 154 10.46 -4.00 8.52
C VAL A 154 8.96 -4.32 8.50
N PHE A 155 8.21 -3.68 9.40
CA PHE A 155 6.79 -3.96 9.71
C PHE A 155 6.50 -5.27 10.47
N GLY A 156 7.54 -6.01 10.86
CA GLY A 156 7.43 -7.15 11.77
C GLY A 156 7.02 -8.46 11.11
N PRO A 157 6.53 -9.44 11.89
CA PRO A 157 6.19 -10.77 11.40
C PRO A 157 5.06 -10.74 10.37
N TRP A 158 5.29 -11.31 9.17
CA TRP A 158 4.29 -11.38 8.10
C TRP A 158 3.00 -12.05 8.56
N TYR A 159 3.11 -13.14 9.33
CA TYR A 159 1.98 -13.94 9.82
C TYR A 159 1.02 -13.08 10.63
N ASP A 160 1.55 -12.43 11.67
CA ASP A 160 0.78 -11.59 12.59
C ASP A 160 0.17 -10.39 11.87
N HIS A 161 0.88 -9.88 10.84
CA HIS A 161 0.36 -8.79 10.02
C HIS A 161 -0.87 -9.21 9.22
N VAL A 162 -0.82 -10.32 8.48
CA VAL A 162 -1.96 -10.75 7.64
C VAL A 162 -3.13 -11.26 8.49
N THR A 163 -2.86 -11.99 9.57
CA THR A 163 -3.93 -12.49 10.46
C THR A 163 -4.58 -11.36 11.24
N GLY A 164 -3.83 -10.38 11.74
CA GLY A 164 -4.40 -9.23 12.44
C GLY A 164 -5.37 -8.43 11.58
N TRP A 165 -5.04 -8.19 10.31
CA TRP A 165 -5.97 -7.55 9.36
C TRP A 165 -7.17 -8.44 9.01
N TRP A 166 -6.98 -9.76 8.92
CA TRP A 166 -8.05 -10.73 8.66
C TRP A 166 -9.07 -10.80 9.79
N GLU A 167 -8.60 -10.81 11.04
CA GLU A 167 -9.42 -10.77 12.25
C GLU A 167 -10.16 -9.44 12.37
N LYS A 168 -9.47 -8.31 12.09
CA LYS A 168 -10.08 -6.99 12.13
C LYS A 168 -11.24 -6.84 11.16
N LYS A 169 -11.13 -7.44 9.96
CA LYS A 169 -12.22 -7.47 8.97
C LYS A 169 -13.52 -8.07 9.54
N GLN A 170 -13.43 -9.02 10.47
CA GLN A 170 -14.61 -9.64 11.09
C GLN A 170 -15.37 -8.68 12.02
N THR A 171 -14.66 -7.71 12.62
CA THR A 171 -15.24 -6.75 13.58
C THR A 171 -15.45 -5.37 13.00
N TYR A 172 -14.89 -5.08 11.82
CA TYR A 172 -14.96 -3.78 11.17
C TYR A 172 -15.33 -3.93 9.69
N SER A 173 -16.56 -3.56 9.36
CA SER A 173 -17.19 -3.80 8.05
C SER A 173 -16.59 -2.98 6.90
N ASN A 174 -15.85 -1.91 7.19
CA ASN A 174 -15.24 -1.04 6.20
C ASN A 174 -13.80 -1.46 5.82
N ILE A 175 -13.54 -2.77 5.79
CA ILE A 175 -12.30 -3.36 5.25
C ILE A 175 -12.64 -4.29 4.07
N LEU A 176 -12.11 -3.97 2.89
CA LEU A 176 -12.03 -4.88 1.76
C LEU A 176 -10.69 -5.60 1.81
N TYR A 177 -10.72 -6.90 2.09
CA TYR A 177 -9.54 -7.75 2.11
C TYR A 177 -9.43 -8.50 0.77
N LEU A 178 -8.36 -8.23 0.03
CA LEU A 178 -8.06 -8.77 -1.29
C LEU A 178 -6.82 -9.67 -1.23
N PHE A 179 -6.75 -10.62 -2.15
CA PHE A 179 -5.58 -11.45 -2.36
C PHE A 179 -4.91 -11.06 -3.67
N TYR A 180 -3.58 -10.94 -3.66
CA TYR A 180 -2.79 -10.69 -4.86
C TYR A 180 -3.01 -11.78 -5.90
N GLU A 181 -3.17 -13.03 -5.45
CA GLU A 181 -3.44 -14.17 -6.32
C GLU A 181 -4.76 -14.00 -7.09
N ASP A 182 -5.81 -13.49 -6.43
CA ASP A 182 -7.10 -13.21 -7.08
C ASP A 182 -6.99 -12.05 -8.08
N LEU A 183 -6.19 -11.02 -7.75
CA LEU A 183 -5.96 -9.87 -8.64
C LEU A 183 -5.26 -10.28 -9.95
N ILE A 184 -4.35 -11.27 -9.88
CA ILE A 184 -3.65 -11.80 -11.05
C ILE A 184 -4.52 -12.78 -11.84
N GLU A 185 -5.28 -13.63 -11.16
CA GLU A 185 -6.16 -14.60 -11.81
C GLU A 185 -7.33 -13.93 -12.54
N ASP A 186 -7.95 -12.92 -11.93
CA ASP A 186 -9.13 -12.26 -12.47
C ASP A 186 -9.20 -10.79 -12.02
N THR A 187 -8.42 -9.95 -12.71
CA THR A 187 -8.38 -8.51 -12.45
C THR A 187 -9.76 -7.85 -12.62
N GLY A 188 -10.61 -8.36 -13.52
CA GLY A 188 -11.94 -7.80 -13.79
C GLY A 188 -12.87 -7.95 -12.59
N ARG A 189 -12.99 -9.18 -12.07
CA ARG A 189 -13.77 -9.48 -10.86
C ARG A 189 -13.31 -8.67 -9.67
N GLU A 190 -12.01 -8.59 -9.43
CA GLU A 190 -11.48 -7.85 -8.28
C GLU A 190 -11.65 -6.33 -8.43
N LEU A 191 -11.60 -5.80 -9.66
CA LEU A 191 -11.94 -4.40 -9.94
C LEU A 191 -13.41 -4.11 -9.65
N GLU A 192 -14.33 -5.00 -10.04
CA GLU A 192 -15.76 -4.84 -9.73
C GLU A 192 -16.01 -4.84 -8.22
N ARG A 193 -15.41 -5.79 -7.49
CA ARG A 193 -15.48 -5.84 -6.02
C ARG A 193 -14.97 -4.55 -5.38
N LEU A 194 -13.86 -3.99 -5.89
CA LEU A 194 -13.32 -2.73 -5.44
C LEU A 194 -14.27 -1.56 -5.71
N CYS A 195 -14.85 -1.46 -6.91
CA CYS A 195 -15.83 -0.43 -7.25
C CYS A 195 -17.07 -0.52 -6.35
N SER A 196 -17.62 -1.72 -6.14
CA SER A 196 -18.76 -1.93 -5.24
C SER A 196 -18.45 -1.50 -3.81
N PHE A 197 -17.29 -1.88 -3.28
CA PHE A 197 -16.86 -1.47 -1.94
C PHE A 197 -16.69 0.04 -1.79
N LEU A 198 -16.17 0.70 -2.83
CA LEU A 198 -16.03 2.15 -2.87
C LEU A 198 -17.35 2.88 -3.19
N GLY A 199 -18.43 2.16 -3.54
CA GLY A 199 -19.70 2.76 -3.96
C GLY A 199 -19.56 3.57 -5.24
N LEU A 200 -18.73 3.09 -6.17
CA LEU A 200 -18.47 3.73 -7.46
C LEU A 200 -19.30 3.05 -8.54
N SER A 201 -20.03 3.85 -9.32
CA SER A 201 -20.61 3.45 -10.58
C SER A 201 -19.60 3.73 -11.69
N THR A 202 -19.08 2.69 -12.33
CA THR A 202 -18.15 2.80 -13.46
C THR A 202 -18.77 2.19 -14.71
N SER A 203 -18.62 2.85 -15.86
CA SER A 203 -19.03 2.31 -17.16
C SER A 203 -18.17 1.09 -17.54
N VAL A 204 -18.60 0.34 -18.56
CA VAL A 204 -17.79 -0.77 -19.09
C VAL A 204 -16.47 -0.23 -19.62
N GLU A 205 -16.51 0.85 -20.39
CA GLU A 205 -15.36 1.50 -21.02
C GLU A 205 -14.35 2.00 -19.97
N GLU A 206 -14.83 2.59 -18.86
CA GLU A 206 -13.97 3.00 -17.76
C GLU A 206 -13.27 1.79 -17.12
N ARG A 207 -13.99 0.68 -16.91
CA ARG A 207 -13.40 -0.54 -16.37
C ARG A 207 -12.39 -1.17 -17.32
N GLU A 208 -12.68 -1.19 -18.62
CA GLU A 208 -11.74 -1.64 -19.66
C GLU A 208 -10.47 -0.80 -19.65
N HIS A 209 -10.61 0.53 -19.59
CA HIS A 209 -9.48 1.46 -19.53
C HIS A 209 -8.63 1.24 -18.28
N ILE A 210 -9.26 1.12 -17.11
CA ILE A 210 -8.56 0.83 -15.85
C ILE A 210 -7.85 -0.52 -15.96
N ARG A 211 -8.53 -1.57 -16.44
CA ARG A 211 -7.97 -2.91 -16.56
C ARG A 211 -6.72 -2.91 -17.44
N GLY A 212 -6.74 -2.17 -18.56
CA GLY A 212 -5.56 -1.99 -19.41
C GLY A 212 -4.41 -1.29 -18.71
N GLY A 213 -4.70 -0.21 -17.97
CA GLY A 213 -3.69 0.59 -17.25
C GLY A 213 -3.04 -0.11 -16.05
N VAL A 214 -3.74 -1.07 -15.42
CA VAL A 214 -3.22 -1.82 -14.26
C VAL A 214 -2.54 -3.15 -14.63
N GLN A 215 -2.43 -3.47 -15.93
CA GLN A 215 -1.62 -4.60 -16.37
C GLN A 215 -0.16 -4.40 -16.02
N PHE A 216 0.54 -5.49 -15.72
CA PHE A 216 1.93 -5.45 -15.24
C PHE A 216 2.85 -4.66 -16.18
N ASP A 217 2.82 -4.93 -17.49
CA ASP A 217 3.69 -4.26 -18.45
C ASP A 217 3.36 -2.77 -18.60
N ALA A 218 2.08 -2.41 -18.57
CA ALA A 218 1.64 -1.02 -18.59
C ALA A 218 2.14 -0.26 -17.35
N MET A 219 2.00 -0.85 -16.16
CA MET A 219 2.50 -0.27 -14.91
C MET A 219 4.03 -0.22 -14.85
N LYS A 220 4.71 -1.21 -15.40
CA LYS A 220 6.17 -1.27 -15.49
C LYS A 220 6.73 -0.17 -16.39
N ALA A 221 6.04 0.14 -17.49
CA ALA A 221 6.40 1.24 -18.38
C ALA A 221 6.06 2.62 -17.79
N ASN A 222 5.09 2.72 -16.88
CA ASN A 222 4.61 3.99 -16.33
C ASN A 222 5.57 4.57 -15.25
N PRO A 223 6.25 5.71 -15.50
CA PRO A 223 7.19 6.34 -14.54
C PRO A 223 6.55 6.73 -13.21
N MET A 224 5.23 6.90 -13.18
CA MET A 224 4.50 7.23 -11.96
C MET A 224 4.24 6.03 -11.05
N ALA A 225 4.26 4.82 -11.61
CA ALA A 225 3.95 3.58 -10.91
C ALA A 225 5.20 2.74 -10.64
N ASN A 226 6.22 2.83 -11.50
CA ASN A 226 7.40 1.97 -11.47
C ASN A 226 8.54 2.46 -10.55
N TYR A 227 8.36 3.60 -9.88
CA TYR A 227 9.32 4.18 -8.92
C TYR A 227 10.67 4.57 -9.55
N SER A 228 10.77 4.70 -10.88
CA SER A 228 12.03 5.03 -11.56
C SER A 228 12.60 6.40 -11.19
N THR A 229 11.75 7.29 -10.67
CA THR A 229 12.11 8.64 -10.21
C THR A 229 12.54 8.69 -8.74
N ILE A 230 12.55 7.55 -8.02
CA ILE A 230 12.95 7.49 -6.62
C ILE A 230 14.48 7.31 -6.52
N PRO A 231 15.23 8.32 -6.02
CA PRO A 231 16.69 8.27 -6.05
C PRO A 231 17.30 7.22 -5.11
N VAL A 232 16.55 6.77 -4.09
CA VAL A 232 17.03 5.75 -3.14
C VAL A 232 16.88 4.31 -3.63
N MET A 233 16.28 4.09 -4.80
CA MET A 233 16.07 2.77 -5.38
C MET A 233 17.14 2.50 -6.46
N ASP A 234 17.91 1.43 -6.31
CA ASP A 234 18.92 1.01 -7.28
C ASP A 234 18.37 0.03 -8.32
N PHE A 235 17.89 0.58 -9.42
CA PHE A 235 17.32 -0.20 -10.52
C PHE A 235 18.34 -1.08 -11.26
N LYS A 236 19.65 -0.89 -11.03
CA LYS A 236 20.69 -1.80 -11.56
C LYS A 236 20.69 -3.14 -10.83
N ILE A 237 20.24 -3.19 -9.58
CA ILE A 237 20.16 -4.40 -8.75
C ILE A 237 18.85 -5.14 -9.02
N SER A 238 17.73 -4.43 -8.93
CA SER A 238 16.42 -4.95 -9.26
C SER A 238 15.49 -3.80 -9.67
N PRO A 239 14.66 -3.95 -10.72
CA PRO A 239 13.57 -3.02 -10.94
C PRO A 239 12.49 -3.20 -9.86
N PHE A 240 11.79 -2.12 -9.51
CA PHE A 240 10.66 -2.16 -8.59
C PHE A 240 9.50 -3.01 -9.13
N MET A 241 9.17 -2.84 -10.41
CA MET A 241 8.23 -3.70 -11.14
C MET A 241 8.98 -4.92 -11.68
N ARG A 242 9.19 -5.93 -10.83
CA ARG A 242 10.10 -7.06 -11.10
C ARG A 242 9.54 -8.12 -12.06
N LYS A 243 8.56 -8.92 -11.62
CA LYS A 243 8.00 -10.05 -12.40
C LYS A 243 6.47 -10.12 -12.46
N GLY A 244 5.75 -9.54 -11.49
CA GLY A 244 4.28 -9.45 -11.56
C GLY A 244 3.52 -10.79 -11.60
N LYS A 245 4.08 -11.87 -11.05
CA LYS A 245 3.49 -13.23 -11.12
C LYS A 245 3.37 -13.90 -9.77
N VAL A 246 2.50 -14.92 -9.71
CA VAL A 246 2.39 -15.85 -8.57
C VAL A 246 3.29 -17.07 -8.84
N GLY A 247 3.96 -17.57 -7.80
CA GLY A 247 4.77 -18.80 -7.85
C GLY A 247 6.24 -18.60 -8.19
N ASP A 248 6.77 -17.37 -8.15
CA ASP A 248 8.21 -17.13 -8.40
C ASP A 248 9.10 -17.66 -7.28
N TRP A 249 8.54 -17.90 -6.10
CA TRP A 249 9.21 -18.57 -4.99
C TRP A 249 9.86 -19.90 -5.38
N LYS A 250 9.27 -20.66 -6.31
CA LYS A 250 9.84 -21.94 -6.78
C LYS A 250 11.22 -21.80 -7.44
N ASN A 251 11.55 -20.60 -7.93
CA ASN A 251 12.84 -20.31 -8.55
C ASN A 251 13.91 -19.85 -7.54
N HIS A 252 13.57 -19.75 -6.25
CA HIS A 252 14.45 -19.23 -5.21
C HIS A 252 14.63 -20.22 -4.06
N PHE A 253 13.55 -20.89 -3.67
CA PHE A 253 13.59 -21.87 -2.58
C PHE A 253 14.24 -23.17 -3.04
N THR A 254 15.20 -23.66 -2.26
CA THR A 254 15.59 -25.08 -2.34
C THR A 254 14.47 -25.96 -1.76
N VAL A 255 14.52 -27.26 -2.03
CA VAL A 255 13.55 -28.22 -1.47
C VAL A 255 13.58 -28.17 0.07
N ALA A 256 14.78 -28.21 0.66
CA ALA A 256 14.94 -28.15 2.11
C ALA A 256 14.44 -26.83 2.72
N GLN A 257 14.70 -25.69 2.07
CA GLN A 257 14.15 -24.39 2.49
C GLN A 257 12.62 -24.39 2.42
N ASN A 258 12.05 -24.96 1.37
CA ASN A 258 10.61 -25.05 1.21
C ASN A 258 9.95 -25.87 2.31
N GLU A 259 10.47 -27.06 2.59
CA GLU A 259 9.95 -27.95 3.63
C GLU A 259 10.01 -27.30 5.02
N LYS A 260 11.17 -26.70 5.35
CA LYS A 260 11.33 -25.95 6.61
C LYS A 260 10.34 -24.80 6.72
N PHE A 261 10.18 -24.02 5.64
CA PHE A 261 9.24 -22.90 5.61
C PHE A 261 7.79 -23.37 5.74
N ASP A 262 7.41 -24.48 5.09
CA ASP A 262 6.06 -25.02 5.15
C ASP A 262 5.69 -25.51 6.56
N GLU A 263 6.61 -26.19 7.25
CA GLU A 263 6.39 -26.59 8.65
C GLU A 263 6.26 -25.35 9.56
N HIS A 264 7.16 -24.38 9.42
CA HIS A 264 7.08 -23.13 10.17
C HIS A 264 5.76 -22.39 9.90
N TYR A 265 5.36 -22.26 8.63
CA TYR A 265 4.12 -21.62 8.20
C TYR A 265 2.91 -22.30 8.84
N LYS A 266 2.85 -23.64 8.80
CA LYS A 266 1.77 -24.42 9.39
C LYS A 266 1.64 -24.16 10.88
N GLN A 267 2.76 -24.10 11.61
CA GLN A 267 2.74 -23.80 13.05
C GLN A 267 2.26 -22.36 13.35
N ARG A 268 2.71 -21.38 12.56
CA ARG A 268 2.32 -19.96 12.74
C ARG A 268 0.87 -19.69 12.35
N MET A 269 0.32 -20.41 11.36
CA MET A 269 -1.02 -20.19 10.82
C MET A 269 -2.09 -21.14 11.39
N LYS A 270 -1.73 -22.07 12.28
CA LYS A 270 -2.61 -23.16 12.76
C LYS A 270 -3.98 -22.73 13.32
N ASN A 271 -4.08 -21.53 13.89
CA ASN A 271 -5.31 -21.01 14.50
C ASN A 271 -6.07 -20.04 13.59
N SER A 272 -5.63 -19.87 12.34
CA SER A 272 -6.25 -18.94 11.39
C SER A 272 -7.08 -19.68 10.35
N THR A 273 -8.23 -19.10 9.99
CA THR A 273 -9.03 -19.53 8.83
C THR A 273 -8.53 -18.93 7.51
N LEU A 274 -7.49 -18.07 7.57
CA LEU A 274 -6.92 -17.40 6.42
C LEU A 274 -6.09 -18.38 5.58
N LEU A 275 -6.47 -18.57 4.33
CA LEU A 275 -5.79 -19.45 3.38
C LEU A 275 -5.19 -18.65 2.22
N PHE A 276 -4.01 -19.06 1.78
CA PHE A 276 -3.30 -18.46 0.66
C PHE A 276 -2.99 -19.49 -0.42
N ARG A 277 -3.06 -19.06 -1.68
CA ARG A 277 -2.65 -19.86 -2.83
C ARG A 277 -1.18 -19.55 -3.16
N THR A 278 -0.37 -20.57 -3.39
CA THR A 278 1.05 -20.41 -3.79
C THR A 278 1.27 -20.68 -5.29
N LYS A 279 0.17 -20.94 -6.02
CA LYS A 279 0.08 -21.15 -7.46
C LYS A 279 -1.33 -20.71 -7.90
N ILE A 280 -1.41 -20.22 -9.13
CA ILE A 280 -2.64 -20.00 -9.89
C ILE A 280 -2.59 -20.85 -11.15
#